data_AF-C3S7I4-F1
#
_entry.id   AF-C3S7I4-F1
#
_cell.length_a   1.000
_cell.length_b   1.000
_cell.length_c   1.000
_cell.angle_alpha   90.00
_cell.angle_beta   90.00
_cell.angle_gamma   90.00
#
_symmetry.space_group_name_H-M   'P 1'
#
loop_
_entity.id
_entity.type
_entity.pdbx_description
1 polymer ?
#
loop_
_entity_poly.entity_id
_entity_poly.type
_entity_poly.pdbx_seq_one_letter_code
_entity_poly.pdbx_strand_id
1 'polypeptide(L)'
;MGEEDYRALVADYVNYRLSKHGYQWENGPAQRKNNKVFQAVRKLGDEFENKQDSCDFQEMVTSLHITPDTAQSTFSTVTNEMFSNGINWGRVVALIGFGGAFSVECVSRNMPQLVDSVVDWVATYMNSNLKDWISHNGGWVSDSWSLLFG
;
A
#
# COMPACT_ATOMS: atom_id res chain seq x y z
N MET A 1 -12.69 -8.53 -7.03
CA MET A 1 -11.25 -8.54 -7.35
C MET A 1 -10.68 -9.89 -7.02
N GLY A 2 -9.90 -10.47 -7.93
CA GLY A 2 -9.01 -11.59 -7.65
C GLY A 2 -7.67 -11.11 -7.08
N GLU A 3 -6.78 -12.04 -6.74
CA GLU A 3 -5.42 -11.75 -6.25
C GLU A 3 -4.59 -10.92 -7.24
N GLU A 4 -4.69 -11.24 -8.53
CA GLU A 4 -4.03 -10.47 -9.60
C GLU A 4 -4.50 -9.01 -9.65
N ASP A 5 -5.77 -8.75 -9.29
CA ASP A 5 -6.29 -7.38 -9.23
C ASP A 5 -5.72 -6.62 -8.02
N TYR A 6 -5.57 -7.29 -6.87
CA TYR A 6 -4.93 -6.70 -5.69
C TYR A 6 -3.46 -6.41 -5.94
N ARG A 7 -2.74 -7.34 -6.56
CA ARG A 7 -1.34 -7.14 -6.96
C ARG A 7 -1.22 -5.95 -7.90
N ALA A 8 -2.08 -5.85 -8.91
CA ALA A 8 -2.08 -4.72 -9.84
C ALA A 8 -2.36 -3.38 -9.14
N LEU A 9 -3.31 -3.36 -8.20
CA LEU A 9 -3.63 -2.17 -7.40
C LEU A 9 -2.45 -1.70 -6.56
N VAL A 10 -1.82 -2.62 -5.84
CA VAL A 10 -0.67 -2.32 -4.98
C VAL A 10 0.54 -1.90 -5.80
N ALA A 11 0.86 -2.64 -6.87
CA ALA A 11 1.98 -2.32 -7.75
C ALA A 11 1.84 -0.93 -8.39
N ASP A 12 0.62 -0.55 -8.78
CA ASP A 12 0.35 0.78 -9.32
C ASP A 12 0.60 1.89 -8.28
N TYR A 13 0.16 1.69 -7.04
CA TYR A 13 0.39 2.64 -5.95
C TYR A 13 1.87 2.73 -5.57
N VAL A 14 2.55 1.59 -5.42
CA VAL A 14 3.99 1.53 -5.10
C VAL A 14 4.80 2.23 -6.19
N ASN A 15 4.53 1.95 -7.46
CA ASN A 15 5.22 2.61 -8.57
C ASN A 15 4.97 4.13 -8.59
N TYR A 16 3.73 4.56 -8.34
CA TYR A 16 3.40 5.97 -8.17
C TYR A 16 4.24 6.62 -7.06
N ARG A 17 4.33 5.99 -5.89
CA ARG A 17 5.06 6.54 -4.74
C ARG A 17 6.57 6.55 -4.96
N LEU A 18 7.15 5.51 -5.54
CA LEU A 18 8.58 5.47 -5.88
C LEU A 18 8.92 6.62 -6.85
N SER A 19 8.10 6.82 -7.88
CA SER A 19 8.26 7.92 -8.83
C SER A 19 8.20 9.30 -8.15
N LYS A 20 7.29 9.49 -7.18
CA LYS A 20 7.17 10.73 -6.37
C LYS A 20 8.43 11.02 -5.56
N HIS A 21 9.17 9.98 -5.15
CA HIS A 21 10.44 10.09 -4.42
C HIS A 21 11.67 10.08 -5.35
N GLY A 22 11.48 10.15 -6.68
CA GLY A 22 12.58 10.18 -7.65
C GLY A 22 13.20 8.81 -7.95
N TYR A 23 12.61 7.72 -7.45
CA TYR A 23 13.08 6.36 -7.72
C TYR A 23 12.39 5.76 -8.95
N GLN A 24 13.13 4.95 -9.69
CA GLN A 24 12.60 4.15 -10.79
C GLN A 24 12.56 2.68 -10.39
N TRP A 25 11.44 2.02 -10.66
CA TRP A 25 11.28 0.58 -10.48
C TRP A 25 11.20 -0.08 -11.86
N GLU A 26 12.22 -0.87 -12.20
CA GLU A 26 12.36 -1.47 -13.54
C GLU A 26 11.19 -2.37 -13.92
N ASN A 27 10.62 -3.11 -12.96
CA ASN A 27 9.49 -4.01 -13.17
C ASN A 27 8.13 -3.33 -12.92
N GLY A 28 8.12 -2.01 -12.69
CA GLY A 28 6.92 -1.28 -12.30
C GLY A 28 5.87 -1.23 -13.42
N PRO A 29 4.57 -1.42 -13.10
CA PRO A 29 3.52 -1.34 -14.11
C PRO A 29 3.37 0.10 -14.62
N ALA A 30 3.00 0.24 -15.90
CA ALA A 30 2.56 1.54 -16.42
C ALA A 30 1.37 2.05 -15.60
N GLN A 31 1.43 3.34 -15.21
CA GLN A 31 0.40 3.95 -14.38
C GLN A 31 -0.98 3.88 -15.05
N ARG A 32 -1.95 3.27 -14.36
CA ARG A 32 -3.32 3.09 -14.89
C ARG A 32 -4.17 4.33 -14.64
N LYS A 33 -3.95 5.38 -15.42
CA LYS A 33 -4.58 6.71 -15.25
C LYS A 33 -6.11 6.72 -15.32
N ASN A 34 -6.77 5.74 -15.93
CA ASN A 34 -8.23 5.74 -16.15
C ASN A 34 -9.03 4.88 -15.15
N ASN A 35 -8.40 4.29 -14.13
CA ASN A 35 -9.10 3.46 -13.15
C ASN A 35 -9.41 4.25 -11.87
N LYS A 36 -10.71 4.42 -11.56
CA LYS A 36 -11.19 5.21 -10.41
C LYS A 36 -10.71 4.67 -9.07
N VAL A 37 -10.60 3.35 -8.90
CA VAL A 37 -10.10 2.74 -7.64
C VAL A 37 -8.63 3.10 -7.45
N PHE A 38 -7.85 3.02 -8.52
CA PHE A 38 -6.42 3.29 -8.49
C PHE A 38 -6.17 4.77 -8.20
N GLN A 39 -6.94 5.66 -8.83
CA GLN A 39 -6.93 7.09 -8.52
C GLN A 39 -7.34 7.39 -7.07
N ALA A 40 -8.40 6.73 -6.57
CA ALA A 40 -8.86 6.91 -5.20
C ALA A 40 -7.81 6.46 -4.20
N VAL A 41 -7.17 5.31 -4.41
CA VAL A 41 -6.09 4.82 -3.54
C VAL A 41 -4.89 5.77 -3.56
N ARG A 42 -4.47 6.28 -4.72
CA ARG A 42 -3.41 7.30 -4.80
C ARG A 42 -3.80 8.57 -4.06
N LYS A 43 -5.01 9.08 -4.30
CA LYS A 43 -5.53 10.29 -3.64
C LYS A 43 -5.61 10.13 -2.13
N LEU A 44 -6.11 9.00 -1.64
CA LEU A 44 -6.15 8.71 -0.21
C LEU A 44 -4.75 8.58 0.37
N GLY A 45 -3.82 7.96 -0.35
CA GLY A 45 -2.41 7.89 0.05
C GLY A 45 -1.77 9.29 0.15
N ASP A 46 -2.02 10.15 -0.83
CA ASP A 46 -1.57 11.55 -0.81
C ASP A 46 -2.26 12.35 0.31
N GLU A 47 -3.56 12.19 0.52
CA GLU A 47 -4.30 12.83 1.60
C GLU A 47 -3.81 12.35 2.97
N PHE A 48 -3.48 11.08 3.10
CA PHE A 48 -2.92 10.50 4.31
C PHE A 48 -1.53 11.09 4.61
N GLU A 49 -0.69 11.25 3.59
CA GLU A 49 0.60 11.95 3.69
C GLU A 49 0.45 13.44 4.01
N ASN A 50 -0.63 14.09 3.57
CA ASN A 50 -0.85 15.53 3.75
C ASN A 50 -1.64 15.89 5.03
N LYS A 51 -2.42 14.96 5.62
CA LYS A 51 -3.30 15.20 6.79
C LYS A 51 -2.81 14.60 8.10
N GLN A 52 -1.72 13.84 8.09
CA GLN A 52 -0.91 13.58 9.27
C GLN A 52 0.43 14.23 9.06
N ASP A 53 1.04 14.74 10.13
CA ASP A 53 2.42 15.18 10.14
C ASP A 53 3.25 14.15 9.37
N SER A 54 3.70 14.51 8.16
CA SER A 54 4.21 13.64 7.09
C SER A 54 5.44 12.81 7.47
N CYS A 55 5.85 12.92 8.72
CA CYS A 55 6.90 12.24 9.41
C CYS A 55 6.47 10.82 9.85
N ASP A 56 5.21 10.55 10.20
CA ASP A 56 4.89 9.32 10.95
C ASP A 56 5.17 7.99 10.22
N PHE A 57 4.72 7.80 8.97
CA PHE A 57 4.93 6.51 8.28
C PHE A 57 6.35 6.34 7.74
N GLN A 58 6.91 7.39 7.14
CA GLN A 58 8.26 7.31 6.61
C GLN A 58 9.27 7.21 7.76
N GLU A 59 9.09 7.94 8.87
CA GLU A 59 9.95 7.81 10.06
C GLU A 59 9.72 6.48 10.78
N MET A 60 8.48 6.00 10.90
CA MET A 60 8.21 4.66 11.42
C MET A 60 8.97 3.62 10.61
N VAL A 61 8.84 3.62 9.28
CA VAL A 61 9.54 2.67 8.41
C VAL A 61 11.06 2.84 8.47
N THR A 62 11.57 4.08 8.55
CA THR A 62 12.99 4.37 8.70
C THR A 62 13.55 3.83 10.02
N SER A 63 12.74 3.84 11.09
CA SER A 63 13.10 3.29 12.39
C SER A 63 13.14 1.75 12.41
N LEU A 64 12.52 1.08 11.43
CA LEU A 64 12.55 -0.37 11.31
C LEU A 64 13.93 -0.85 10.87
N HIS A 65 14.39 -1.94 11.50
CA HIS A 65 15.63 -2.61 11.12
C HIS A 65 15.40 -3.52 9.90
N ILE A 66 15.25 -2.89 8.73
CA ILE A 66 15.00 -3.59 7.46
C ILE A 66 16.33 -4.05 6.86
N THR A 67 16.48 -5.36 6.73
CA THR A 67 17.49 -6.04 5.91
C THR A 67 16.77 -7.04 4.99
N PRO A 68 17.42 -7.59 3.94
CA PRO A 68 16.80 -8.60 3.10
C PRO A 68 16.26 -9.81 3.89
N ASP A 69 16.96 -10.18 4.98
CA ASP A 69 16.59 -11.32 5.82
C ASP A 69 15.45 -10.99 6.80
N THR A 70 15.31 -9.74 7.24
CA THR A 70 14.29 -9.33 8.22
C THR A 70 13.06 -8.69 7.59
N ALA A 71 13.11 -8.27 6.32
CA ALA A 71 12.06 -7.48 5.68
C ALA A 71 10.68 -8.13 5.77
N GLN A 72 10.58 -9.44 5.49
CA GLN A 72 9.30 -10.15 5.52
C GLN A 72 8.73 -10.27 6.95
N SER A 73 9.58 -10.57 7.93
CA SER A 73 9.14 -10.71 9.32
C SER A 73 8.75 -9.36 9.90
N THR A 74 9.52 -8.31 9.64
CA THR A 74 9.18 -6.93 9.99
C THR A 74 7.84 -6.51 9.38
N PHE A 75 7.64 -6.74 8.09
CA PHE A 75 6.36 -6.45 7.42
C PHE A 75 5.18 -7.19 8.09
N SER A 76 5.36 -8.49 8.35
CA SER A 76 4.32 -9.33 8.95
C SER A 76 3.95 -8.87 10.37
N THR A 77 4.94 -8.49 11.19
CA THR A 77 4.69 -7.97 12.54
C THR A 77 3.86 -6.70 12.50
N VAL A 78 4.28 -5.70 11.71
CA VAL A 78 3.57 -4.41 11.64
C VAL A 78 2.15 -4.58 11.10
N THR A 79 1.97 -5.41 10.06
CA THR A 79 0.64 -5.67 9.49
C THR A 79 -0.28 -6.42 10.45
N ASN A 80 0.21 -7.43 11.17
CA ASN A 80 -0.58 -8.12 12.18
C ASN A 80 -1.01 -7.20 13.33
N GLU A 81 -0.10 -6.34 13.81
CA GLU A 81 -0.43 -5.34 14.83
C GLU A 81 -1.47 -4.33 14.33
N MET A 82 -1.33 -3.85 13.07
CA MET A 82 -2.25 -2.91 12.44
C MET A 82 -3.71 -3.40 12.46
N PHE A 83 -3.92 -4.71 12.25
CA PHE A 83 -5.26 -5.32 12.18
C PHE A 83 -5.67 -6.10 13.44
N SER A 84 -4.84 -6.11 14.49
CA SER A 84 -5.11 -6.82 15.76
C SER A 84 -6.46 -6.48 16.40
N ASN A 85 -6.91 -5.23 16.23
CA ASN A 85 -8.16 -4.72 16.79
C ASN A 85 -9.26 -4.57 15.72
N GLY A 86 -9.25 -5.39 14.67
CA GLY A 86 -10.26 -5.43 13.62
C GLY A 86 -9.92 -4.68 12.33
N ILE A 87 -10.85 -4.73 11.37
CA ILE A 87 -10.66 -4.20 10.01
C ILE A 87 -11.58 -2.98 9.81
N ASN A 88 -11.03 -1.91 9.23
CA ASN A 88 -11.78 -0.75 8.73
C ASN A 88 -11.09 -0.17 7.48
N TRP A 89 -11.81 0.64 6.72
CA TRP A 89 -11.28 1.23 5.48
C TRP A 89 -10.01 2.07 5.68
N GLY A 90 -9.90 2.78 6.81
CA GLY A 90 -8.68 3.53 7.16
C GLY A 90 -7.46 2.63 7.28
N ARG A 91 -7.59 1.46 7.94
CA ARG A 91 -6.51 0.46 8.05
C ARG A 91 -6.19 -0.22 6.73
N VAL A 92 -7.20 -0.49 5.89
CA VAL A 92 -6.99 -1.04 4.53
C VAL A 92 -6.16 -0.08 3.69
N VAL A 93 -6.47 1.22 3.73
CA VAL A 93 -5.67 2.24 3.04
C VAL A 93 -4.28 2.38 3.68
N ALA A 94 -4.20 2.36 5.02
CA ALA A 94 -2.92 2.42 5.73
C ALA A 94 -1.99 1.24 5.40
N LEU A 95 -2.52 0.05 5.11
CA LEU A 95 -1.72 -1.09 4.64
C LEU A 95 -1.05 -0.81 3.29
N ILE A 96 -1.80 -0.26 2.33
CA ILE A 96 -1.26 0.11 1.01
C ILE A 96 -0.25 1.25 1.17
N GLY A 97 -0.58 2.23 2.01
CA GLY A 97 0.32 3.31 2.44
C GLY A 97 1.55 2.79 3.19
N PHE A 98 1.49 1.71 3.93
CA PHE A 98 2.66 1.13 4.57
C PHE A 98 3.57 0.46 3.54
N GLY A 99 3.00 -0.38 2.65
CA GLY A 99 3.75 -1.06 1.59
C GLY A 99 4.50 -0.10 0.67
N GLY A 100 3.89 1.05 0.33
CA GLY A 100 4.58 2.08 -0.45
C GLY A 100 5.79 2.70 0.27
N ALA A 101 5.71 2.91 1.58
CA ALA A 101 6.77 3.58 2.36
C ALA A 101 7.90 2.59 2.62
N PHE A 102 7.54 1.34 2.92
CA PHE A 102 8.45 0.22 2.99
C PHE A 102 9.24 0.05 1.68
N SER A 103 8.57 0.19 0.53
CA SER A 103 9.23 0.10 -0.79
C SER A 103 10.20 1.26 -1.02
N VAL A 104 9.82 2.49 -0.69
CA VAL A 104 10.71 3.67 -0.74
C VAL A 104 11.95 3.45 0.12
N GLU A 105 11.78 2.91 1.32
CA GLU A 105 12.90 2.63 2.24
C GLU A 105 13.79 1.49 1.76
N CYS A 106 13.22 0.46 1.14
CA CYS A 106 14.01 -0.60 0.52
C CYS A 106 14.91 -0.04 -0.59
N VAL A 107 14.37 0.83 -1.46
CA VAL A 107 15.17 1.45 -2.53
C VAL A 107 16.20 2.43 -1.96
N SER A 108 15.85 3.24 -0.96
CA SER A 108 16.77 4.20 -0.32
C SER A 108 17.98 3.51 0.32
N ARG A 109 17.79 2.27 0.81
CA ARG A 109 18.84 1.42 1.39
C ARG A 109 19.52 0.49 0.38
N ASN A 110 19.40 0.76 -0.91
CA ASN A 110 20.01 -0.02 -1.99
C ASN A 110 19.55 -1.50 -2.03
N MET A 111 18.26 -1.73 -1.75
CA MET A 111 17.59 -3.05 -1.82
C MET A 111 16.38 -3.03 -2.78
N PRO A 112 16.50 -2.55 -4.03
CA PRO A 112 15.37 -2.45 -4.96
C PRO A 112 14.71 -3.80 -5.29
N GLN A 113 15.44 -4.91 -5.15
CA GLN A 113 14.90 -6.26 -5.35
C GLN A 113 13.77 -6.64 -4.36
N LEU A 114 13.63 -5.92 -3.24
CA LEU A 114 12.57 -6.18 -2.27
C LEU A 114 11.23 -5.57 -2.68
N VAL A 115 11.19 -4.65 -3.65
CA VAL A 115 9.96 -3.96 -4.06
C VAL A 115 8.92 -4.95 -4.58
N ASP A 116 9.32 -5.90 -5.43
CA ASP A 116 8.43 -6.96 -5.93
C ASP A 116 7.88 -7.80 -4.77
N SER A 117 8.74 -8.20 -3.82
CA SER A 117 8.32 -8.95 -2.63
C SER A 117 7.32 -8.19 -1.77
N VAL A 118 7.53 -6.89 -1.54
CA VAL A 118 6.63 -6.05 -0.75
C VAL A 118 5.25 -5.96 -1.42
N VAL A 119 5.21 -5.78 -2.74
CA VAL A 119 3.96 -5.80 -3.51
C VAL A 119 3.22 -7.12 -3.32
N ASP A 120 3.95 -8.23 -3.41
CA ASP A 120 3.38 -9.57 -3.25
C ASP A 120 2.87 -9.80 -1.82
N TRP A 121 3.61 -9.35 -0.79
CA TRP A 121 3.18 -9.49 0.61
C TRP A 121 1.90 -8.71 0.90
N VAL A 122 1.80 -7.48 0.43
CA VAL A 122 0.58 -6.67 0.59
C VAL A 122 -0.58 -7.31 -0.16
N ALA A 123 -0.39 -7.71 -1.42
CA ALA A 123 -1.43 -8.33 -2.23
C ALA A 123 -1.93 -9.64 -1.61
N THR A 124 -0.99 -10.48 -1.15
CA THR A 124 -1.29 -11.75 -0.46
C THR A 124 -2.08 -11.49 0.81
N TYR A 125 -1.68 -10.51 1.63
CA TYR A 125 -2.39 -10.17 2.86
C TYR A 125 -3.81 -9.67 2.57
N MET A 126 -3.98 -8.81 1.56
CA MET A 126 -5.28 -8.31 1.13
C MET A 126 -6.19 -9.45 0.65
N ASN A 127 -5.67 -10.34 -0.19
CA ASN A 127 -6.43 -11.48 -0.71
C ASN A 127 -6.81 -12.47 0.39
N SER A 128 -5.91 -12.73 1.35
CA SER A 128 -6.09 -13.76 2.38
C SER A 128 -6.90 -13.30 3.58
N ASN A 129 -6.75 -12.02 3.98
CA ASN A 129 -7.32 -11.52 5.24
C ASN A 129 -8.40 -10.46 5.05
N LEU A 130 -8.34 -9.68 3.96
CA LEU A 130 -9.18 -8.49 3.78
C LEU A 130 -10.26 -8.68 2.72
N LYS A 131 -10.10 -9.63 1.80
CA LYS A 131 -11.01 -9.85 0.65
C LYS A 131 -12.47 -9.98 1.07
N ASP A 132 -12.75 -10.86 2.02
CA ASP A 132 -14.12 -11.10 2.48
C ASP A 132 -14.68 -9.85 3.16
N TRP A 133 -13.91 -9.22 4.06
CA TRP A 133 -14.34 -7.98 4.71
C TRP A 133 -14.64 -6.88 3.69
N ILE A 134 -13.75 -6.65 2.71
CA ILE A 134 -13.93 -5.67 1.64
C ILE A 134 -15.23 -5.95 0.87
N SER A 135 -15.49 -7.21 0.51
CA SER A 135 -16.69 -7.60 -0.22
C SER A 135 -17.98 -7.34 0.57
N HIS A 136 -17.98 -7.64 1.88
CA HIS A 136 -19.13 -7.40 2.76
C HIS A 136 -19.34 -5.92 3.10
N ASN A 137 -18.33 -5.06 2.89
CA ASN A 137 -18.37 -3.63 3.21
C ASN A 137 -18.48 -2.74 1.95
N GLY A 138 -19.18 -3.22 0.92
CA GLY A 138 -19.52 -2.45 -0.28
C GLY A 138 -18.45 -2.44 -1.37
N GLY A 139 -17.37 -3.18 -1.21
CA GLY A 139 -16.27 -3.25 -2.17
C GLY A 139 -15.52 -1.92 -2.34
N TRP A 140 -14.63 -1.87 -3.32
CA TRP A 140 -13.77 -0.69 -3.57
C TRP A 140 -14.51 0.50 -4.21
N VAL A 141 -15.68 0.27 -4.80
CA VAL A 141 -16.49 1.27 -5.51
C VAL A 141 -17.92 1.15 -5.01
N SER A 142 -18.14 1.49 -3.74
CA SER A 142 -19.51 1.72 -3.24
C SER A 142 -20.02 3.06 -3.77
N ASP A 143 -21.32 3.16 -4.05
CA ASP A 143 -22.01 4.39 -4.47
C ASP A 143 -21.82 5.59 -3.51
N SER A 144 -21.29 5.36 -2.29
CA SER A 144 -20.92 6.40 -1.34
C SER A 144 -19.74 7.28 -1.76
N TRP A 145 -18.90 6.84 -2.71
CA TRP A 145 -17.80 7.67 -3.24
C TRP A 145 -18.30 8.79 -4.16
N SER A 146 -19.52 8.67 -4.71
CA SER A 146 -20.20 9.72 -5.48
C SER A 146 -20.53 10.95 -4.65
N LEU A 147 -20.72 10.78 -3.33
CA LEU A 147 -21.09 11.87 -2.42
C LEU A 147 -19.87 12.57 -1.80
N LEU A 148 -18.68 11.95 -1.86
CA LEU A 148 -17.43 12.56 -1.41
C LEU A 148 -16.66 13.27 -2.53
N PHE A 149 -16.97 12.95 -3.79
CA PHE A 149 -16.34 13.52 -4.98
C PHE A 149 -17.33 14.06 -6.02
N GLY A 150 -18.57 14.34 -5.59
CA GLY A 150 -19.59 15.07 -6.35
C GLY A 150 -19.60 16.55 -6.01
#